data_AF-A0A940VDC7-F1
#
_entry.id   AF-A0A940VDC7-F1
#
_cell.length_a   1.000
_cell.length_b   1.000
_cell.length_c   1.000
_cell.angle_alpha   90.00
_cell.angle_beta   90.00
_cell.angle_gamma   90.00
#
_symmetry.space_group_name_H-M   'P 1'
#
loop_
_entity.id
_entity.type
_entity.pdbx_description
1 polymer ?
#
loop_
_entity_poly.entity_id
_entity_poly.type
_entity_poly.pdbx_seq_one_letter_code
_entity_poly.pdbx_strand_id
1 'polypeptide(L)' 'FTQDVRYTAGIGIRFMSPIGAISLDWGFNLNQREGERFQVLHFSGGASF' A
#
# COMPACT_ATOMS: atom_id res chain seq x y z
N PHE A 1 -12.17 -2.39 24.62
CA PHE A 1 -10.77 -2.52 24.17
C PHE A 1 -10.65 -2.66 22.63
N THR A 2 -11.66 -2.26 21.84
CA THR A 2 -11.78 -2.60 20.40
C THR A 2 -11.78 -1.38 19.45
N GLN A 3 -11.57 -0.15 19.93
CA GLN A 3 -11.83 1.07 19.15
C GLN A 3 -10.67 1.58 18.25
N ASP A 4 -9.52 0.89 18.19
CA ASP A 4 -8.37 1.36 17.40
C ASP A 4 -8.01 0.46 16.21
N VAL A 5 -8.94 -0.39 15.76
CA VAL A 5 -8.74 -1.15 14.52
C VAL A 5 -8.84 -0.20 13.33
N ARG A 6 -7.78 -0.15 12.52
CA ARG A 6 -7.73 0.64 11.30
C ARG A 6 -7.99 -0.26 10.09
N TYR A 7 -8.88 0.21 9.23
CA TYR A 7 -9.28 -0.49 8.01
C TYR A 7 -8.77 0.29 6.81
N THR A 8 -8.18 -0.44 5.87
CA THR A 8 -7.66 0.08 4.61
C THR A 8 -8.09 -0.88 3.52
N ALA A 9 -8.46 -0.36 2.36
CA ALA A 9 -8.66 -1.13 1.14
C ALA A 9 -7.68 -0.63 0.08
N GLY A 10 -7.24 -1.49 -0.83
CA GLY A 10 -6.28 -1.08 -1.84
C GLY A 10 -6.18 -2.04 -3.00
N ILE A 11 -5.49 -1.58 -4.05
CA ILE A 11 -5.20 -2.34 -5.26
C ILE A 11 -3.68 -2.47 -5.35
N GLY A 12 -3.21 -3.71 -5.50
CA GLY A 12 -1.79 -4.03 -5.68
C GLY A 12 -1.54 -4.63 -7.06
N ILE A 13 -0.52 -4.14 -7.75
CA ILE A 13 0.00 -4.72 -8.99
C ILE A 13 1.43 -5.17 -8.72
N ARG A 14 1.71 -6.46 -8.96
CA ARG A 14 3.05 -7.03 -8.87
C ARG A 14 3.42 -7.69 -10.18
N PHE A 15 4.58 -7.35 -10.71
CA PHE A 15 5.11 -7.96 -11.93
C PHE A 15 6.60 -8.21 -11.83
N MET A 16 7.06 -9.25 -12.50
CA MET A 16 8.49 -9.54 -12.64
C MET A 16 8.97 -8.92 -13.94
N SER A 17 9.92 -8.00 -13.85
CA SER A 17 10.61 -7.43 -15.00
C SER A 17 11.99 -8.07 -15.15
N PRO A 18 12.63 -7.97 -16.33
CA PRO A 18 14.01 -8.44 -16.52
C PRO A 18 15.04 -7.84 -15.56
N ILE A 19 14.72 -6.69 -14.93
CA ILE A 19 15.58 -5.97 -13.99
C ILE A 19 15.21 -6.18 -12.52
N GLY A 20 14.22 -7.02 -12.22
CA GLY A 20 13.78 -7.34 -10.85
C GLY A 20 12.27 -7.31 -10.65
N ALA A 21 11.84 -7.63 -9.43
CA ALA A 21 10.45 -7.57 -9.04
C ALA A 21 10.03 -6.10 -8.84
N ILE A 22 8.88 -5.74 -9.38
CA ILE A 22 8.27 -4.43 -9.19
C ILE A 22 6.90 -4.64 -8.55
N SER A 23 6.61 -3.88 -7.50
CA SER A 23 5.30 -3.84 -6.85
C SER A 23 4.82 -2.40 -6.70
N LEU A 24 3.57 -2.17 -7.06
CA LEU A 24 2.86 -0.92 -6.88
C LEU A 24 1.59 -1.20 -6.09
N ASP A 25 1.46 -0.59 -4.91
CA ASP A 25 0.31 -0.74 -4.03
C ASP A 25 -0.35 0.62 -3.81
N TRP A 26 -1.63 0.73 -4.13
CA TRP A 26 -2.43 1.92 -3.88
C TRP A 26 -3.47 1.63 -2.80
N GLY A 27 -3.24 2.16 -1.60
CA GLY A 27 -4.12 2.00 -0.44
C GLY A 27 -4.97 3.23 -0.17
N PHE A 28 -6.18 2.99 0.34
CA PHE A 28 -7.18 3.97 0.76
C PHE A 28 -7.61 3.66 2.20
N ASN A 29 -7.50 4.64 3.09
CA ASN A 29 -7.89 4.49 4.48
C ASN A 29 -9.41 4.63 4.62
N LEU A 30 -10.07 3.53 5.00
CA LEU A 30 -11.52 3.47 5.14
C LEU A 30 -12.02 4.09 6.46
N ASN A 31 -11.14 4.21 7.45
CA ASN A 31 -11.40 4.83 8.74
C ASN A 31 -10.34 5.89 9.05
N GLN A 32 -10.25 6.90 8.17
CA GLN A 32 -9.30 8.01 8.25
C GLN A 32 -9.66 8.96 9.40
N ARG A 33 -8.70 9.28 10.26
CA ARG A 33 -8.82 10.34 11.26
C ARG A 33 -8.37 11.69 10.70
N GLU A 34 -8.78 12.75 11.38
CA GLU A 34 -8.38 14.11 11.05
C GLU A 34 -6.84 14.23 11.07
N GLY A 35 -6.25 14.63 9.94
CA GLY A 35 -4.80 14.72 9.74
C GLY A 35 -4.11 13.48 9.14
N GLU A 36 -4.78 12.34 9.00
CA GLU A 36 -4.24 11.18 8.28
C GLU A 36 -4.33 11.37 6.76
N ARG A 37 -3.45 10.71 5.98
CA ARG A 37 -3.58 10.70 4.51
C ARG A 37 -4.71 9.76 4.09
N PHE A 38 -5.63 10.25 3.25
CA PHE A 38 -6.74 9.46 2.70
C PHE A 38 -6.24 8.31 1.83
N GLN A 39 -5.22 8.57 1.01
CA GLN A 39 -4.65 7.61 0.08
C GLN A 39 -3.12 7.59 0.17
N VAL A 40 -2.56 6.41 -0.04
CA VAL A 40 -1.11 6.16 -0.03
C VAL A 40 -0.76 5.32 -1.24
N LEU A 41 0.19 5.81 -2.05
CA LEU A 41 0.81 5.05 -3.11
C LEU A 41 2.17 4.55 -2.62
N HIS A 42 2.36 3.24 -2.64
CA HIS A 42 3.61 2.59 -2.31
C HIS A 42 4.19 1.95 -3.57
N PHE A 43 5.44 2.27 -3.88
CA PHE A 43 6.17 1.68 -4.99
C PHE A 43 7.44 1.04 -4.46
N SER A 44 7.68 -0.20 -4.84
CA SER A 44 8.93 -0.90 -4.58
C SER A 44 9.42 -1.57 -5.87
N GLY A 45 10.74 -1.54 -6.06
CA GLY A 45 11.38 -2.12 -7.23
C GLY A 45 12.80 -2.52 -6.88
N GLY A 46 13.17 -3.75 -7.23
CA GLY A 46 14.54 -4.21 -7.03
C GLY A 46 14.70 -5.71 -7.25
N ALA A 47 15.92 -6.11 -7.57
CA ALA A 47 16.36 -7.48 -7.36
C ALA A 47 16.69 -7.64 -5.87
N SER A 48 15.68 -7.93 -5.04
CA SER A 48 15.94 -8.41 -3.69
C SER A 48 16.59 -9.79 -3.82
N PHE A 49 17.93 -9.82 -3.68
CA PHE A 49 18.70 -11.04 -3.48
C PHE A 49 18.77 -11.38 -2.00
#